data_AF-A0A7V9LDS7-F1
#
_entry.id   AF-A0A7V9LDS7-F1
#
_cell.length_a   1.000
_cell.length_b   1.000
_cell.length_c   1.000
_cell.angle_alpha   90.00
_cell.angle_beta   90.00
_cell.angle_gamma   90.00
#
_symmetry.space_group_name_H-M   'P 1'
#
loop_
_entity.id
_entity.type
_entity.pdbx_description
1 polymer ?
#
loop_
_entity_poly.entity_id
_entity_poly.type
_entity_poly.pdbx_seq_one_letter_code
_entity_poly.pdbx_strand_id
1 'polypeptide(L)'
;MNRLPLVMVILAGCEPDLDGTAFKCDADHGCPLDQSCISGRCRRVAPTGIDCGTASCGPDEMCCADVINGNRCILATEVCPGNSALCDGTDDCAAAERCCNAQGGGDVTACALSCESKDVACTVDADCPSDALHCCPQVLVPWGQCSIFDC
;
A
#
# COMPACT_ATOMS: atom_id res chain seq x y z
N MET A 1 30.30 36.08 -36.97
CA MET A 1 30.51 35.06 -35.90
C MET A 1 29.21 34.95 -35.11
N ASN A 2 28.31 34.04 -35.51
CA ASN A 2 27.03 33.83 -34.82
C ASN A 2 27.24 32.86 -33.65
N ARG A 3 27.01 33.33 -32.43
CA ARG A 3 26.99 32.50 -31.22
C ARG A 3 25.56 31.97 -31.04
N LEU A 4 25.34 30.68 -31.29
CA LEU A 4 24.10 30.01 -30.91
C LEU A 4 24.11 29.79 -29.38
N PRO A 5 23.09 30.24 -28.64
CA PRO A 5 22.93 29.87 -27.25
C PRO A 5 22.45 28.40 -27.15
N LEU A 6 23.23 27.58 -26.43
CA LEU A 6 22.85 26.22 -26.05
C LEU A 6 21.71 26.32 -25.02
N VAL A 7 20.49 25.98 -25.42
CA VAL A 7 19.33 25.89 -24.51
C VAL A 7 19.38 24.54 -23.81
N MET A 8 19.76 24.54 -22.54
CA MET A 8 19.77 23.36 -21.68
C MET A 8 18.34 23.17 -21.13
N VAL A 9 17.63 22.17 -21.65
CA VAL A 9 16.29 21.80 -21.17
C VAL A 9 16.48 20.94 -19.93
N ILE A 10 16.30 21.53 -18.75
CA ILE A 10 16.19 20.78 -17.49
C ILE A 10 14.78 20.18 -17.47
N LEU A 11 14.67 18.91 -17.83
CA LEU A 11 13.46 18.12 -17.57
C LEU A 11 13.38 17.97 -16.05
N ALA A 12 12.56 18.78 -15.40
CA ALA A 12 12.10 18.53 -14.04
C ALA A 12 11.24 17.26 -14.09
N GLY A 13 11.87 16.10 -14.03
CA GLY A 13 11.17 14.85 -13.76
C GLY A 13 10.65 14.92 -12.33
N CYS A 14 9.36 14.65 -12.12
CA CYS A 14 8.90 14.29 -10.79
C CYS A 14 9.72 13.09 -10.35
N GLU A 15 10.43 13.19 -9.23
CA GLU A 15 11.07 12.03 -8.63
C GLU A 15 9.94 11.06 -8.26
N PRO A 16 9.91 9.84 -8.82
CA PRO A 16 8.89 8.87 -8.42
C PRO A 16 9.05 8.62 -6.92
N ASP A 17 7.93 8.56 -6.20
CA ASP A 17 7.94 8.08 -4.82
C ASP A 17 8.42 6.64 -4.82
N LEU A 18 9.67 6.41 -4.45
CA LEU A 18 10.28 5.07 -4.40
C LEU A 18 10.07 4.39 -3.04
N ASP A 19 9.42 5.06 -2.09
CA ASP A 19 9.23 4.56 -0.73
C ASP A 19 8.02 3.62 -0.64
N GLY A 20 7.06 3.73 -1.56
CA GLY A 20 5.87 2.86 -1.61
C GLY A 20 6.15 1.43 -2.10
N THR A 21 5.57 0.43 -1.45
CA THR A 21 5.73 -1.00 -1.79
C THR A 21 4.54 -1.61 -2.54
N ALA A 22 4.08 -0.98 -3.62
CA ALA A 22 2.92 -1.47 -4.39
C ALA A 22 3.14 -1.51 -5.91
N PHE A 23 4.34 -1.13 -6.37
CA PHE A 23 4.66 -1.16 -7.80
C PHE A 23 4.51 -2.56 -8.36
N LYS A 24 3.88 -2.66 -9.53
CA LYS A 24 3.88 -3.91 -10.28
C LYS A 24 5.31 -4.21 -10.72
N CYS A 25 5.70 -5.46 -10.59
CA CYS A 25 7.00 -5.95 -11.02
C CYS A 25 6.85 -7.30 -11.71
N ASP A 26 7.82 -7.63 -12.56
CA ASP A 26 7.89 -8.88 -13.30
C ASP A 26 9.35 -9.17 -13.70
N ALA A 27 9.57 -10.07 -14.66
CA ALA A 27 10.91 -10.43 -15.11
C ALA A 27 11.64 -9.29 -15.84
N ASP A 28 10.90 -8.34 -16.42
CA ASP A 28 11.41 -7.22 -17.21
C ASP A 28 11.40 -5.90 -16.41
N HIS A 29 10.56 -5.78 -15.38
CA HIS A 29 10.39 -4.61 -14.52
C HIS A 29 10.79 -4.93 -13.08
N GLY A 30 11.99 -4.49 -12.69
CA GLY A 30 12.53 -4.66 -11.35
C GLY A 30 11.90 -3.72 -10.31
N CYS A 31 12.26 -3.95 -9.05
CA CYS A 31 11.81 -3.13 -7.92
C CYS A 31 12.83 -2.04 -7.55
N PRO A 32 12.39 -0.97 -6.87
CA PRO A 32 13.29 -0.01 -6.24
C PRO A 32 14.27 -0.68 -5.27
N LEU A 33 15.31 0.07 -4.87
CA LEU A 33 16.34 -0.44 -3.96
C LEU A 33 15.72 -0.98 -2.66
N ASP A 34 16.32 -2.04 -2.13
CA ASP A 34 15.89 -2.74 -0.90
C ASP A 34 14.50 -3.39 -0.95
N GLN A 35 13.87 -3.48 -2.13
CA GLN A 35 12.64 -4.21 -2.37
C GLN A 35 12.89 -5.43 -3.28
N SER A 36 12.06 -6.46 -3.13
CA SER A 36 12.04 -7.64 -3.98
C SER A 36 10.70 -7.78 -4.69
N CYS A 37 10.70 -8.38 -5.87
CA CYS A 37 9.45 -8.69 -6.56
C CYS A 37 8.81 -9.92 -5.92
N ILE A 38 7.82 -9.69 -5.05
CA ILE A 38 7.10 -10.74 -4.32
C ILE A 38 5.68 -10.76 -4.86
N SER A 39 5.33 -11.85 -5.53
CA SER A 39 3.98 -12.06 -6.07
C SER A 39 3.54 -10.95 -7.05
N GLY A 40 4.50 -10.45 -7.84
CA GLY A 40 4.28 -9.40 -8.84
C GLY A 40 4.07 -7.99 -8.26
N ARG A 41 4.38 -7.78 -6.98
CA ARG A 41 4.45 -6.48 -6.33
C ARG A 41 5.79 -6.27 -5.65
N CYS A 42 6.32 -5.05 -5.71
CA CYS A 42 7.53 -4.70 -4.99
C CYS A 42 7.25 -4.63 -3.50
N ARG A 43 7.97 -5.44 -2.71
CA ARG A 43 7.83 -5.53 -1.25
C ARG A 43 9.18 -5.77 -0.60
N ARG A 44 9.37 -5.33 0.65
CA ARG A 44 10.58 -5.64 1.42
C ARG A 44 10.51 -6.99 2.13
N VAL A 45 9.31 -7.40 2.51
CA VAL A 45 9.03 -8.69 3.14
C VAL A 45 7.78 -9.33 2.52
N ALA A 46 7.66 -10.65 2.66
CA ALA A 46 6.43 -11.35 2.30
C ALA A 46 5.35 -11.06 3.35
N PRO A 47 4.08 -10.84 2.95
CA PRO A 47 2.98 -10.67 3.91
C PRO A 47 2.75 -11.97 4.67
N THR A 48 2.18 -11.85 5.87
CA THR A 48 1.90 -13.01 6.74
C THR A 48 0.48 -13.53 6.54
N GLY A 49 -0.43 -12.68 6.09
CA GLY A 49 -1.79 -12.99 5.67
C GLY A 49 -2.66 -11.74 5.79
N ILE A 50 -3.48 -11.45 4.78
CA ILE A 50 -4.24 -10.20 4.72
C ILE A 50 -5.72 -10.50 4.98
N ASP A 51 -6.27 -10.01 6.07
CA ASP A 51 -7.67 -10.15 6.40
C ASP A 51 -8.56 -9.43 5.38
N CYS A 52 -9.52 -10.19 4.85
CA CYS A 52 -10.41 -9.76 3.79
C CYS A 52 -11.88 -10.04 4.14
N GLY A 53 -12.28 -9.63 5.34
CA GLY A 53 -13.61 -9.90 5.89
C GLY A 53 -13.69 -11.30 6.47
N THR A 54 -14.37 -12.22 5.80
CA THR A 54 -14.51 -13.62 6.29
C THR A 54 -13.41 -14.56 5.80
N ALA A 55 -12.49 -14.05 4.97
CA ALA A 55 -11.37 -14.78 4.42
C ALA A 55 -10.06 -14.09 4.82
N SER A 56 -8.96 -14.84 4.79
CA SER A 56 -7.60 -14.29 4.88
C SER A 56 -6.87 -14.64 3.58
N CYS A 57 -6.31 -13.63 2.93
CA CYS A 57 -5.66 -13.78 1.63
C CYS A 57 -4.26 -14.34 1.79
N GLY A 58 -3.91 -15.25 0.89
CA GLY A 58 -2.60 -15.89 0.87
C GLY A 58 -1.47 -14.92 0.49
N PRO A 59 -0.22 -15.40 0.55
CA PRO A 59 0.96 -14.56 0.32
C PRO A 59 1.04 -13.98 -1.11
N ASP A 60 0.41 -14.64 -2.07
CA ASP A 60 0.35 -14.22 -3.48
C ASP A 60 -0.89 -13.38 -3.82
N GLU A 61 -1.74 -13.14 -2.83
CA GLU A 61 -3.03 -12.49 -3.00
C GLU A 61 -3.03 -11.10 -2.37
N MET A 62 -4.10 -10.36 -2.65
CA MET A 62 -4.44 -9.11 -2.01
C MET A 62 -5.93 -9.10 -1.69
N CYS A 63 -6.32 -8.39 -0.64
CA CYS A 63 -7.73 -8.17 -0.42
C CYS A 63 -8.25 -7.15 -1.42
N CYS A 64 -9.35 -7.46 -2.09
CA CYS A 64 -10.08 -6.54 -2.94
C CYS A 64 -11.48 -6.33 -2.37
N ALA A 65 -11.78 -5.08 -2.04
CA ALA A 65 -13.05 -4.65 -1.48
C ALA A 65 -13.74 -3.72 -2.49
N ASP A 66 -14.83 -4.22 -3.10
CA ASP A 66 -15.64 -3.43 -4.02
C ASP A 66 -17.13 -3.61 -3.75
N VAL A 67 -17.91 -2.59 -4.11
CA VAL A 67 -19.35 -2.51 -3.79
C VAL A 67 -20.21 -3.52 -4.56
N ILE A 68 -19.69 -4.13 -5.63
CA ILE A 68 -20.43 -5.06 -6.49
C ILE A 68 -20.23 -6.49 -6.00
N ASN A 69 -18.99 -6.89 -5.74
CA ASN A 69 -18.61 -8.26 -5.42
C ASN A 69 -18.32 -8.49 -3.93
N GLY A 70 -18.28 -7.43 -3.12
CA GLY A 70 -17.86 -7.48 -1.73
C GLY A 70 -16.35 -7.74 -1.58
N ASN A 71 -15.96 -8.11 -0.36
CA ASN A 71 -14.58 -8.41 -0.01
C ASN A 71 -14.19 -9.81 -0.49
N ARG A 72 -13.07 -9.91 -1.23
CA ARG A 72 -12.53 -11.19 -1.69
C ARG A 72 -11.01 -11.11 -1.89
N CYS A 73 -10.37 -12.26 -1.81
CA CYS A 73 -8.99 -12.41 -2.21
C CYS A 73 -8.89 -12.54 -3.73
N ILE A 74 -7.98 -11.78 -4.32
CA ILE A 74 -7.60 -11.85 -5.73
C ILE A 74 -6.08 -11.89 -5.83
N LEU A 75 -5.52 -12.29 -6.98
CA LEU A 75 -4.07 -12.28 -7.12
C LEU A 75 -3.53 -10.85 -6.99
N ALA A 76 -2.38 -10.68 -6.35
CA ALA A 76 -1.79 -9.33 -6.16
C ALA A 76 -1.49 -8.63 -7.49
N THR A 77 -1.33 -9.37 -8.59
CA THR A 77 -1.12 -8.84 -9.96
C THR A 77 -2.40 -8.36 -10.64
N GLU A 78 -3.57 -8.79 -10.16
CA GLU A 78 -4.87 -8.44 -10.73
C GLU A 78 -5.27 -7.00 -10.38
N VAL A 79 -6.29 -6.50 -11.08
CA VAL A 79 -6.85 -5.17 -10.85
C VAL A 79 -8.08 -5.32 -9.95
N CYS A 80 -8.07 -4.63 -8.81
CA CYS A 80 -9.27 -4.48 -8.00
C CYS A 80 -10.10 -3.30 -8.53
N PRO A 81 -11.39 -3.48 -8.83
CA PRO A 81 -12.26 -2.37 -9.24
C PRO A 81 -12.65 -1.42 -8.09
N GLY A 82 -12.29 -1.75 -6.85
CA GLY A 82 -12.51 -0.94 -5.65
C GLY A 82 -11.21 -0.67 -4.91
N ASN A 83 -11.26 -0.70 -3.58
CA ASN A 83 -10.08 -0.54 -2.73
C ASN A 83 -9.36 -1.88 -2.62
N SER A 84 -8.04 -1.86 -2.59
CA SER A 84 -7.24 -3.08 -2.40
C SER A 84 -6.20 -2.92 -1.32
N ALA A 85 -5.81 -4.04 -0.72
CA ALA A 85 -4.82 -4.09 0.35
C ALA A 85 -3.83 -5.22 0.12
N LEU A 86 -2.55 -4.86 0.14
CA LEU A 86 -1.40 -5.77 0.17
C LEU A 86 -0.91 -6.04 1.60
N CYS A 87 -1.46 -5.33 2.59
CA CYS A 87 -1.27 -5.47 4.03
C CYS A 87 -2.54 -4.98 4.73
N ASP A 88 -2.83 -5.44 5.94
CA ASP A 88 -3.95 -4.95 6.78
C ASP A 88 -3.50 -4.31 8.11
N GLY A 89 -2.23 -4.50 8.47
CA GLY A 89 -1.61 -4.01 9.69
C GLY A 89 -0.08 -4.07 9.61
N THR A 90 0.60 -3.73 10.71
CA THR A 90 2.07 -3.62 10.71
C THR A 90 2.78 -4.96 10.60
N ASP A 91 2.11 -6.06 10.95
CA ASP A 91 2.67 -7.41 10.93
C ASP A 91 2.94 -7.94 9.51
N ASP A 92 2.28 -7.37 8.50
CA ASP A 92 2.51 -7.67 7.08
C ASP A 92 3.67 -6.87 6.45
N CYS A 93 4.25 -5.94 7.22
CA CYS A 93 5.26 -5.01 6.73
C CYS A 93 6.63 -5.28 7.35
N ALA A 94 7.70 -4.75 6.75
CA ALA A 94 9.01 -4.85 7.37
C ALA A 94 9.01 -4.07 8.70
N ALA A 95 9.93 -4.41 9.62
CA ALA A 95 9.95 -3.82 10.97
C ALA A 95 10.05 -2.28 11.03
N ALA A 96 10.51 -1.63 9.95
CA ALA A 96 10.59 -0.16 9.84
C ALA A 96 9.45 0.46 9.03
N GLU A 97 8.52 -0.35 8.53
CA GLU A 97 7.41 0.06 7.68
C GLU A 97 6.09 0.06 8.46
N ARG A 98 5.10 0.72 7.88
CA ARG A 98 3.71 0.72 8.31
C ARG A 98 2.85 0.31 7.14
N CYS A 99 1.71 -0.33 7.42
CA CYS A 99 0.71 -0.52 6.40
C CYS A 99 -0.05 0.80 6.21
N CYS A 100 0.14 1.43 5.05
CA CYS A 100 -0.42 2.74 4.77
C CYS A 100 -1.71 2.60 3.95
N ASN A 101 -2.78 3.22 4.43
CA ASN A 101 -4.07 3.27 3.77
C ASN A 101 -3.97 4.03 2.45
N ALA A 102 -4.54 3.46 1.41
CA ALA A 102 -4.79 4.13 0.15
C ALA A 102 -5.84 5.25 0.31
N GLN A 103 -5.52 6.46 -0.15
CA GLN A 103 -6.47 7.57 -0.15
C GLN A 103 -7.25 7.64 -1.48
N GLY A 104 -8.29 6.82 -1.63
CA GLY A 104 -9.21 6.91 -2.77
C GLY A 104 -9.49 5.58 -3.47
N GLY A 105 -10.50 5.59 -4.35
CA GLY A 105 -10.92 4.39 -5.07
C GLY A 105 -9.95 4.01 -6.17
N GLY A 106 -9.44 2.77 -6.12
CA GLY A 106 -8.47 2.22 -7.08
C GLY A 106 -7.02 2.27 -6.60
N ASP A 107 -6.77 2.88 -5.45
CA ASP A 107 -5.46 2.88 -4.80
C ASP A 107 -5.25 1.60 -3.97
N VAL A 108 -3.99 1.33 -3.63
CA VAL A 108 -3.57 0.13 -2.93
C VAL A 108 -3.04 0.50 -1.55
N THR A 109 -3.69 -0.01 -0.50
CA THR A 109 -3.15 -0.02 0.85
C THR A 109 -1.92 -0.94 0.86
N ALA A 110 -0.76 -0.40 1.21
CA ALA A 110 0.52 -1.09 1.07
C ALA A 110 1.53 -0.63 2.12
N CYS A 111 2.59 -1.42 2.31
CA CYS A 111 3.65 -1.04 3.22
C CYS A 111 4.42 0.18 2.70
N ALA A 112 4.82 1.06 3.61
CA ALA A 112 5.75 2.15 3.32
C ALA A 112 6.52 2.53 4.58
N LEU A 113 7.66 3.22 4.42
CA LEU A 113 8.45 3.72 5.54
C LEU A 113 7.73 4.81 6.34
N SER A 114 6.83 5.54 5.71
CA SER A 114 6.04 6.58 6.35
C SER A 114 4.67 6.66 5.69
N CYS A 115 3.63 6.63 6.50
CA CYS A 115 2.31 7.09 6.10
C CYS A 115 2.19 8.56 6.47
N GLU A 116 1.34 9.32 5.77
CA GLU A 116 0.85 10.57 6.37
C GLU A 116 0.20 10.23 7.71
N SER A 117 0.52 10.98 8.76
CA SER A 117 0.05 10.70 10.12
C SER A 117 -1.48 10.68 10.13
N LYS A 118 -2.07 9.47 10.28
CA LYS A 118 -3.50 9.06 10.28
C LYS A 118 -3.90 8.10 9.16
N ASP A 119 -3.06 7.90 8.15
CA ASP A 119 -3.34 6.93 7.08
C ASP A 119 -2.63 5.60 7.32
N VAL A 120 -2.63 5.15 8.57
CA VAL A 120 -2.15 3.81 8.93
C VAL A 120 -3.35 2.88 8.94
N ALA A 121 -3.25 1.78 8.20
CA ALA A 121 -4.19 0.66 8.27
C ALA A 121 -3.94 -0.14 9.54
N CYS A 122 -5.01 -0.58 10.17
CA CYS A 122 -4.98 -1.29 11.44
C CYS A 122 -6.09 -2.33 11.48
N THR A 123 -5.89 -3.38 12.27
CA THR A 123 -6.95 -4.31 12.67
C THR A 123 -7.26 -4.20 14.15
N VAL A 124 -6.29 -3.72 14.94
CA VAL A 124 -6.39 -3.47 16.38
C VAL A 124 -5.71 -2.16 16.77
N ASP A 125 -6.07 -1.59 17.93
CA ASP A 125 -5.47 -0.36 18.47
C ASP A 125 -3.93 -0.42 18.59
N ALA A 126 -3.38 -1.62 18.78
CA ALA A 126 -1.94 -1.82 18.89
C ALA A 126 -1.17 -1.58 17.57
N ASP A 127 -1.84 -1.66 16.42
CA ASP A 127 -1.23 -1.39 15.12
C ASP A 127 -1.06 0.12 14.88
N CYS A 128 -1.79 0.93 15.64
CA CYS A 128 -1.85 2.36 15.46
C CYS A 128 -0.68 3.11 16.11
N PRO A 129 -0.25 4.24 15.52
CA PRO A 129 0.78 5.06 16.11
C PRO A 129 0.28 5.73 17.38
N SER A 130 1.21 6.12 18.26
CA SER A 130 0.88 6.66 19.59
C SER A 130 0.07 7.95 19.59
N ASP A 131 0.03 8.64 18.45
CA ASP A 131 -0.70 9.87 18.20
C ASP A 131 -2.01 9.64 17.44
N ALA A 132 -2.47 8.39 17.26
CA ALA A 132 -3.76 8.02 16.70
C ALA A 132 -4.21 6.63 17.21
N LEU A 133 -4.36 6.48 18.53
CA LEU A 133 -4.41 5.20 19.26
C LEU A 133 -5.60 4.27 18.97
N HIS A 134 -6.65 4.75 18.28
CA HIS A 134 -7.87 3.97 18.08
C HIS A 134 -7.93 3.42 16.67
N CYS A 135 -8.13 2.11 16.54
CA CYS A 135 -8.39 1.48 15.27
C CYS A 135 -9.88 1.53 14.94
N CYS A 136 -10.23 2.37 13.96
CA CYS A 136 -11.62 2.55 13.53
C CYS A 136 -11.93 1.76 12.26
N PRO A 137 -12.83 0.77 12.31
CA PRO A 137 -13.27 0.03 11.13
C PRO A 137 -13.83 0.97 10.07
N GLN A 138 -13.46 0.72 8.81
CA GLN A 138 -13.99 1.45 7.68
C GLN A 138 -15.21 0.73 7.10
N VAL A 139 -16.19 1.50 6.62
CA VAL A 139 -17.46 0.94 6.11
C VAL A 139 -17.26 0.04 4.88
N LEU A 140 -16.25 0.34 4.06
CA LEU A 140 -16.05 -0.28 2.75
C LEU A 140 -14.87 -1.24 2.68
N VAL A 141 -13.99 -1.25 3.67
CA VAL A 141 -12.77 -2.08 3.66
C VAL A 141 -12.64 -2.82 4.98
N PRO A 142 -12.19 -4.09 4.97
CA PRO A 142 -12.11 -4.92 6.17
C PRO A 142 -10.99 -4.49 7.14
N TRP A 143 -9.97 -3.80 6.65
CA TRP A 143 -8.97 -3.14 7.47
C TRP A 143 -9.48 -1.77 7.96
N GLY A 144 -9.07 -1.35 9.15
CA GLY A 144 -9.45 -0.07 9.76
C GLY A 144 -8.53 1.09 9.38
N GLN A 145 -8.78 2.24 10.00
CA GLN A 145 -7.92 3.42 9.97
C GLN A 145 -7.68 3.93 11.39
N CYS A 146 -6.45 4.36 11.66
CA CYS A 146 -6.08 4.92 12.95
C CYS A 146 -6.66 6.33 13.17
N SER A 147 -7.20 6.56 14.37
CA SER A 147 -7.88 7.79 14.79
C SER A 147 -7.43 8.23 16.18
N ILE A 148 -7.43 9.54 16.42
CA ILE A 148 -7.26 10.13 17.76
C ILE A 148 -8.54 10.13 18.59
N PHE A 149 -9.67 9.83 17.97
CA PHE A 149 -10.98 9.78 18.59
C PHE A 149 -11.48 8.34 18.61
N ASP A 150 -12.28 8.02 19.62
CA ASP A 150 -13.04 6.76 19.65
C ASP A 150 -13.99 6.65 18.44
N CYS A 151 -14.26 5.40 18.08
CA CYS A 151 -15.25 4.97 17.10
C CYS A 151 -16.52 4.52 17.86
#